data_AF-A0A423VSY1-F1
#
_entry.id   AF-A0A423VSY1-F1
#
_cell.length_a   1.000
_cell.length_b   1.000
_cell.length_c   1.000
_cell.angle_alpha   90.00
_cell.angle_beta   90.00
_cell.angle_gamma   90.00
#
_symmetry.space_group_name_H-M   'P 1'
#
loop_
_entity.id
_entity.type
_entity.pdbx_description
1 polymer ?
#
loop_
_entity_poly.entity_id
_entity_poly.type
_entity_poly.pdbx_seq_one_letter_code
_entity_poly.pdbx_strand_id
1 'polypeptide(L)'
;MALESSSRAGPSAHNFPDVAANGGPPPSTLAAQLVGNISTSTRSSRPDESSELKRLFEVIEKVKNEPGLLKTPEERVEHNHMLVYVYARVVLEGLKWDDPFADWEQLEADALRAVHFLKVTIPETPTVLHFTTDGTTFLHRGSEPLWVWLFPKLLRMLGHPKCPALTSALESLFHFIFLTASRSAGLWNTCEPLFGYLQANFRSILTHLSLHSPPSRTSLDLELPDHNVLASLLPGSAVHGSSQHSSYVLGDVDHVLRHASCLLSILHGATVLEKKPHGQLVSSSTKHVPWLVDSLEALNEEEKRWKESRGYNPVGLLKQALDLTFPSSGVEQVVSHKLYAMIVLLSADVAERMDELQIQDEGGNDTAKVFAMALVQLADVSIKQRPISKLVAAQLLKPLDRISTGGHLSNMSGDLKRSISLLREAVSLPLSRPFSAGLSPEAFVDKKIRSKVQSIELKAQPAVDQGPSVKRRKITQGSASMPYLMGRLLRILDVPPTRKATDLEEIIL
;
A
#
# COMPACT_ATOMS: atom_id res chain seq x y z
N MET A 1 25.41 -35.49 -57.91
CA MET A 1 23.99 -35.27 -58.24
C MET A 1 23.30 -34.78 -56.99
N ALA A 2 22.68 -33.61 -57.11
CA ALA A 2 22.10 -32.81 -56.03
C ALA A 2 20.66 -33.23 -55.68
N LEU A 3 20.17 -32.86 -54.48
CA LEU A 3 19.16 -31.80 -54.37
C LEU A 3 19.01 -31.30 -52.92
N GLU A 4 18.88 -29.97 -52.84
CA GLU A 4 18.90 -29.10 -51.68
C GLU A 4 17.55 -29.00 -50.97
N SER A 5 17.60 -28.80 -49.65
CA SER A 5 16.46 -28.50 -48.78
C SER A 5 16.21 -26.98 -48.70
N SER A 6 15.00 -26.55 -49.02
CA SER A 6 14.56 -25.15 -48.89
C SER A 6 14.06 -24.83 -47.48
N SER A 7 14.72 -23.84 -46.89
CA SER A 7 14.39 -23.08 -45.69
C SER A 7 13.10 -22.26 -45.82
N ARG A 8 12.24 -22.29 -44.81
CA ARG A 8 11.14 -21.32 -44.64
C ARG A 8 11.33 -20.55 -43.33
N ALA A 9 11.69 -19.27 -43.48
CA ALA A 9 11.89 -18.31 -42.41
C ALA A 9 10.56 -17.94 -41.73
N GLY A 10 10.56 -17.88 -40.40
CA GLY A 10 9.49 -17.28 -39.59
C GLY A 10 9.62 -15.75 -39.55
N PRO A 11 8.54 -15.01 -39.28
CA PRO A 11 8.57 -13.55 -39.29
C PRO A 11 9.26 -12.99 -38.03
N SER A 12 10.05 -11.96 -38.28
CA SER A 12 10.98 -11.29 -37.37
C SER A 12 10.33 -10.57 -36.19
N ALA A 13 11.01 -10.61 -35.05
CA ALA A 13 10.77 -9.77 -33.89
C ALA A 13 10.92 -8.28 -34.24
N HIS A 14 9.88 -7.49 -33.98
CA HIS A 14 9.96 -6.03 -34.03
C HIS A 14 10.44 -5.50 -32.66
N ASN A 15 11.69 -5.03 -32.62
CA ASN A 15 12.20 -4.17 -31.55
C ASN A 15 11.42 -2.85 -31.52
N PHE A 16 10.98 -2.44 -30.33
CA PHE A 16 10.44 -1.09 -30.10
C PHE A 16 11.37 -0.28 -29.19
N PRO A 17 11.50 1.04 -29.45
CA PRO A 17 12.42 1.91 -28.73
C PRO A 17 11.88 2.34 -27.37
N ASP A 18 12.83 2.48 -26.45
CA ASP A 18 12.70 3.01 -25.10
C ASP A 18 12.36 4.51 -25.14
N VAL A 19 11.24 4.93 -24.54
CA VAL A 19 10.92 6.36 -24.35
C VAL A 19 10.37 6.58 -22.94
N ALA A 20 11.27 6.95 -22.04
CA ALA A 20 10.92 7.67 -20.82
C ALA A 20 10.82 9.18 -21.11
N ALA A 21 9.72 9.79 -20.65
CA ALA A 21 9.53 11.18 -20.20
C ALA A 21 8.23 11.82 -20.73
N ASN A 22 7.29 12.06 -19.81
CA ASN A 22 6.21 13.05 -19.88
C ASN A 22 5.43 13.17 -21.20
N GLY A 23 4.54 12.21 -21.42
CA GLY A 23 3.53 12.25 -22.46
C GLY A 23 2.95 10.85 -22.61
N GLY A 24 1.82 10.58 -21.93
CA GLY A 24 1.11 9.32 -22.12
C GLY A 24 0.81 9.14 -23.61
N PRO A 25 0.89 7.91 -24.15
CA PRO A 25 0.62 7.68 -25.55
C PRO A 25 -0.84 8.09 -25.85
N PRO A 26 -1.12 8.63 -27.06
CA PRO A 26 -2.46 9.08 -27.40
C PRO A 26 -3.48 7.92 -27.26
N PRO A 27 -4.77 8.21 -27.01
CA PRO A 27 -5.85 7.20 -26.90
C PRO A 27 -5.86 6.17 -28.05
N SER A 28 -5.36 6.57 -29.22
CA SER A 28 -5.16 5.74 -30.41
C SER A 28 -4.20 4.55 -30.22
N THR A 29 -3.26 4.62 -29.29
CA THR A 29 -2.28 3.56 -28.98
C THR A 29 -2.87 2.50 -28.05
N LEU A 30 -3.69 2.90 -27.07
CA LEU A 30 -4.35 1.98 -26.12
C LEU A 30 -5.43 1.13 -26.83
N ALA A 31 -6.22 1.75 -27.70
CA ALA A 31 -7.17 1.02 -28.54
C ALA A 31 -6.50 0.15 -29.60
N ALA A 32 -5.30 0.51 -30.09
CA ALA A 32 -4.52 -0.34 -31.00
C ALA A 32 -3.92 -1.58 -30.28
N GLN A 33 -3.49 -1.43 -29.01
CA GLN A 33 -3.05 -2.56 -28.18
C GLN A 33 -4.19 -3.55 -27.92
N LEU A 34 -5.41 -3.04 -27.68
CA LEU A 34 -6.62 -3.86 -27.57
C LEU A 34 -6.84 -4.71 -28.83
N VAL A 35 -6.93 -4.08 -30.00
CA VAL A 35 -7.18 -4.76 -31.29
C VAL A 35 -6.08 -5.77 -31.66
N GLY A 36 -4.81 -5.45 -31.35
CA GLY A 36 -3.67 -6.35 -31.57
C GLY A 36 -3.72 -7.63 -30.73
N ASN A 37 -4.10 -7.54 -29.44
CA ASN A 37 -4.10 -8.67 -28.52
C ASN A 37 -5.28 -9.66 -28.73
N ILE A 38 -6.33 -9.25 -29.45
CA ILE A 38 -7.54 -10.08 -29.66
C ILE A 38 -7.43 -10.93 -30.92
N SER A 39 -6.72 -10.44 -31.93
CA SER A 39 -6.52 -11.19 -33.19
C SER A 39 -5.84 -12.54 -32.96
N THR A 40 -5.20 -12.74 -31.79
CA THR A 40 -4.58 -13.99 -31.35
C THR A 40 -5.40 -14.77 -30.31
N SER A 41 -6.44 -14.19 -29.68
CA SER A 41 -7.11 -14.75 -28.47
C SER A 41 -8.61 -15.06 -28.62
N THR A 42 -9.16 -15.07 -29.84
CA THR A 42 -10.57 -15.47 -30.06
C THR A 42 -10.75 -16.99 -30.09
N ARG A 43 -10.65 -17.63 -28.91
CA ARG A 43 -11.14 -18.99 -28.65
C ARG A 43 -12.17 -18.99 -27.51
N SER A 44 -13.25 -18.20 -27.65
CA SER A 44 -14.47 -18.44 -26.85
C SER A 44 -15.33 -19.49 -27.55
N SER A 45 -15.84 -20.45 -26.78
CA SER A 45 -16.69 -21.55 -27.26
C SER A 45 -18.18 -21.19 -27.33
N ARG A 46 -18.58 -19.98 -26.91
CA ARG A 46 -19.99 -19.54 -26.87
C ARG A 46 -20.25 -18.40 -27.86
N PRO A 47 -21.20 -18.56 -28.80
CA PRO A 47 -21.43 -17.59 -29.87
C PRO A 47 -21.88 -16.21 -29.35
N ASP A 48 -22.72 -16.19 -28.31
CA ASP A 48 -23.27 -14.95 -27.74
C ASP A 48 -22.18 -14.05 -27.14
N GLU A 49 -21.20 -14.62 -26.44
CA GLU A 49 -20.06 -13.87 -25.88
C GLU A 49 -19.22 -13.22 -26.98
N SER A 50 -19.00 -13.96 -28.07
CA SER A 50 -18.25 -13.43 -29.21
C SER A 50 -19.01 -12.29 -29.92
N SER A 51 -20.35 -12.35 -29.90
CA SER A 51 -21.20 -11.34 -30.54
C SER A 51 -21.26 -10.04 -29.73
N GLU A 52 -21.35 -10.12 -28.40
CA GLU A 52 -21.29 -8.95 -27.52
C GLU A 52 -19.96 -8.23 -27.68
N LEU A 53 -18.84 -8.95 -27.56
CA LEU A 53 -17.51 -8.35 -27.66
C LEU A 53 -17.31 -7.67 -29.02
N LYS A 54 -17.70 -8.32 -30.13
CA LYS A 54 -17.63 -7.70 -31.48
C LYS A 54 -18.41 -6.39 -31.53
N ARG A 55 -19.66 -6.37 -31.05
CA ARG A 55 -20.49 -5.15 -31.00
C ARG A 55 -19.80 -4.05 -30.20
N LEU A 56 -19.26 -4.36 -29.02
CA LEU A 56 -18.59 -3.37 -28.18
C LEU A 56 -17.29 -2.85 -28.82
N PHE A 57 -16.54 -3.71 -29.53
CA PHE A 57 -15.36 -3.29 -30.28
C PHE A 57 -15.68 -2.31 -31.40
N GLU A 58 -16.75 -2.55 -32.16
CA GLU A 58 -17.18 -1.63 -33.22
C GLU A 58 -17.47 -0.23 -32.65
N VAL A 59 -18.11 -0.15 -31.47
CA VAL A 59 -18.35 1.13 -30.79
C VAL A 59 -17.04 1.77 -30.32
N ILE A 60 -16.12 0.97 -29.75
CA ILE A 60 -14.80 1.47 -29.31
C ILE A 60 -13.99 2.03 -30.49
N GLU A 61 -13.93 1.29 -31.61
CA GLU A 61 -13.22 1.71 -32.81
C GLU A 61 -13.84 2.97 -33.43
N LYS A 62 -15.17 3.07 -33.45
CA LYS A 62 -15.87 4.26 -33.95
C LYS A 62 -15.49 5.51 -33.15
N VAL A 63 -15.53 5.43 -31.81
CA VAL A 63 -15.17 6.55 -30.94
C VAL A 63 -13.67 6.86 -31.01
N LYS A 64 -12.81 5.85 -31.18
CA LYS A 64 -11.38 6.05 -31.43
C LYS A 64 -11.13 6.86 -32.71
N ASN A 65 -11.84 6.53 -33.79
CA ASN A 65 -11.69 7.21 -35.08
C ASN A 65 -12.29 8.62 -35.07
N GLU A 66 -13.35 8.83 -34.27
CA GLU A 66 -14.03 10.12 -34.13
C GLU A 66 -14.26 10.49 -32.64
N PRO A 67 -13.23 10.97 -31.91
CA PRO A 67 -13.35 11.28 -30.49
C PRO A 67 -14.39 12.35 -30.15
N GLY A 68 -14.73 13.21 -31.12
CA GLY A 68 -15.77 14.23 -31.01
C GLY A 68 -17.20 13.69 -30.87
N LEU A 69 -17.40 12.38 -31.00
CA LEU A 69 -18.68 11.72 -30.72
C LEU A 69 -19.07 11.81 -29.24
N LEU A 70 -18.09 11.90 -28.33
CA LEU A 70 -18.32 12.02 -26.88
C LEU A 70 -18.42 13.49 -26.47
N LYS A 71 -19.64 14.01 -26.45
CA LYS A 71 -19.96 15.41 -26.18
C LYS A 71 -20.04 15.68 -24.69
N THR A 72 -20.65 14.78 -23.93
CA THR A 72 -20.89 14.95 -22.49
C THR A 72 -19.83 14.24 -21.64
N PRO A 73 -19.59 14.69 -20.39
CA PRO A 73 -18.73 13.95 -19.46
C PRO A 73 -19.31 12.56 -19.14
N GLU A 74 -20.63 12.39 -19.11
CA GLU A 74 -21.31 11.12 -18.85
C GLU A 74 -21.03 10.11 -19.98
N GLU A 75 -21.12 10.54 -21.25
CA GLU A 75 -20.78 9.71 -22.41
C GLU A 75 -19.32 9.24 -22.36
N ARG A 76 -18.41 10.08 -21.85
CA ARG A 76 -16.99 9.68 -21.66
C ARG A 76 -16.83 8.64 -20.57
N VAL A 77 -17.56 8.78 -19.46
CA VAL A 77 -17.54 7.79 -18.38
C VAL A 77 -18.06 6.44 -18.88
N GLU A 78 -19.19 6.43 -19.59
CA GLU A 78 -19.78 5.22 -20.15
C GLU A 78 -18.85 4.54 -21.18
N HIS A 79 -18.23 5.33 -22.06
CA HIS A 79 -17.25 4.82 -23.02
C HIS A 79 -16.02 4.22 -22.32
N ASN A 80 -15.46 4.92 -21.32
CA ASN A 80 -14.30 4.41 -20.57
C ASN A 80 -14.66 3.17 -19.75
N HIS A 81 -15.87 3.09 -19.22
CA HIS A 81 -16.38 1.89 -18.59
C HIS A 81 -16.40 0.71 -19.57
N MET A 82 -16.95 0.91 -20.77
CA MET A 82 -16.98 -0.11 -21.83
C MET A 82 -15.56 -0.55 -22.21
N LEU A 83 -14.63 0.40 -22.34
CA LEU A 83 -13.22 0.10 -22.63
C LEU A 83 -12.59 -0.79 -21.56
N VAL A 84 -12.79 -0.47 -20.28
CA VAL A 84 -12.27 -1.27 -19.15
C VAL A 84 -12.94 -2.64 -19.10
N TYR A 85 -14.26 -2.74 -19.30
CA TYR A 85 -14.98 -4.01 -19.33
C TYR A 85 -14.42 -4.94 -20.41
N VAL A 86 -14.33 -4.44 -21.65
CA VAL A 86 -13.84 -5.20 -22.80
C VAL A 86 -12.38 -5.62 -22.59
N TYR A 87 -11.53 -4.71 -22.11
CA TYR A 87 -10.13 -5.01 -21.83
C TYR A 87 -10.00 -6.10 -20.76
N ALA A 88 -10.72 -5.98 -19.64
CA ALA A 88 -10.67 -6.94 -18.56
C ALA A 88 -11.19 -8.33 -19.01
N ARG A 89 -12.24 -8.38 -19.83
CA ARG A 89 -12.78 -9.64 -20.38
C ARG A 89 -11.81 -10.35 -21.30
N VAL A 90 -11.13 -9.61 -22.18
CA VAL A 90 -10.19 -10.20 -23.15
C VAL A 90 -8.88 -10.56 -22.48
N VAL A 91 -8.31 -9.63 -21.72
CA VAL A 91 -6.96 -9.75 -21.19
C VAL A 91 -7.01 -10.36 -19.81
N LEU A 92 -7.55 -9.66 -18.81
CA LEU A 92 -7.46 -10.09 -17.42
C LEU A 92 -8.08 -11.47 -17.20
N GLU A 93 -9.29 -11.72 -17.71
CA GLU A 93 -9.97 -13.01 -17.57
C GLU A 93 -9.39 -14.11 -18.46
N GLY A 94 -8.71 -13.75 -19.55
CA GLY A 94 -7.97 -14.69 -20.41
C GLY A 94 -6.70 -15.27 -19.75
N LEU A 95 -6.19 -14.63 -18.69
CA LEU A 95 -5.01 -15.09 -17.95
C LEU A 95 -5.35 -16.34 -17.13
N LYS A 96 -4.76 -17.47 -17.54
CA LYS A 96 -4.94 -18.79 -16.92
C LYS A 96 -3.89 -19.05 -15.85
N TRP A 97 -4.10 -18.46 -14.67
CA TRP A 97 -3.18 -18.58 -13.53
C TRP A 97 -3.03 -20.00 -12.98
N ASP A 98 -4.05 -20.84 -13.18
CA ASP A 98 -4.07 -22.22 -12.70
C ASP A 98 -3.48 -23.23 -13.69
N ASP A 99 -3.04 -22.78 -14.88
CA ASP A 99 -2.47 -23.67 -15.89
C ASP A 99 -1.00 -24.02 -15.55
N PRO A 100 -0.69 -25.29 -15.23
CA PRO A 100 0.66 -25.69 -14.84
C PRO A 100 1.67 -25.58 -15.99
N PHE A 101 1.22 -25.50 -17.24
CA PHE A 101 2.05 -25.41 -18.44
C PHE A 101 2.06 -24.03 -19.08
N ALA A 102 1.50 -23.02 -18.41
CA ALA A 102 1.50 -21.67 -18.93
C ALA A 102 2.93 -21.10 -19.06
N ASP A 103 3.11 -20.26 -20.08
CA ASP A 103 4.27 -19.41 -20.22
C ASP A 103 4.18 -18.26 -19.20
N TRP A 104 4.93 -18.39 -18.10
CA TRP A 104 4.90 -17.44 -16.98
C TRP A 104 5.47 -16.07 -17.36
N GLU A 105 6.43 -16.00 -18.27
CA GLU A 105 6.99 -14.73 -18.74
C GLU A 105 5.95 -13.97 -19.56
N GLN A 106 5.27 -14.68 -20.47
CA GLN A 106 4.19 -14.10 -21.26
C GLN A 106 3.00 -13.68 -20.39
N LEU A 107 2.57 -14.54 -19.44
CA LEU A 107 1.50 -14.21 -18.49
C LEU A 107 1.83 -12.96 -17.66
N GLU A 108 3.06 -12.88 -17.14
CA GLU A 108 3.52 -11.71 -16.38
C GLU A 108 3.53 -10.45 -17.27
N ALA A 109 4.04 -10.56 -18.50
CA ALA A 109 4.06 -9.44 -19.44
C ALA A 109 2.65 -8.95 -19.82
N ASP A 110 1.71 -9.86 -20.07
CA ASP A 110 0.31 -9.53 -20.37
C ASP A 110 -0.38 -8.87 -19.17
N ALA A 111 -0.17 -9.41 -17.97
CA ALA A 111 -0.72 -8.84 -16.75
C ALA A 111 -0.13 -7.45 -16.44
N LEU A 112 1.18 -7.25 -16.64
CA LEU A 112 1.82 -5.94 -16.47
C LEU A 112 1.30 -4.91 -17.49
N ARG A 113 1.07 -5.32 -18.74
CA ARG A 113 0.41 -4.47 -19.76
C ARG A 113 -0.99 -4.07 -19.30
N ALA A 114 -1.76 -5.00 -18.73
CA ALA A 114 -3.08 -4.72 -18.20
C ALA A 114 -3.06 -3.73 -17.03
N VAL A 115 -2.13 -3.90 -16.09
CA VAL A 115 -1.93 -2.97 -14.98
C VAL A 115 -1.55 -1.58 -15.48
N HIS A 116 -0.65 -1.50 -16.47
CA HIS A 116 -0.26 -0.23 -17.10
C HIS A 116 -1.45 0.46 -17.79
N PHE A 117 -2.24 -0.28 -18.57
CA PHE A 117 -3.46 0.23 -19.20
C PHE A 117 -4.39 0.88 -18.16
N LEU A 118 -4.66 0.20 -17.05
CA LEU A 118 -5.52 0.74 -15.99
C LEU A 118 -4.92 1.97 -15.30
N LYS A 119 -3.60 2.03 -15.11
CA LYS A 119 -2.91 3.22 -14.56
C LYS A 119 -3.06 4.45 -15.44
N VAL A 120 -3.29 4.27 -16.75
CA VAL A 120 -3.52 5.38 -17.68
C VAL A 120 -5.01 5.72 -17.76
N THR A 121 -5.89 4.72 -17.91
CA THR A 121 -7.33 4.94 -18.16
C THR A 121 -8.10 5.43 -16.93
N ILE A 122 -7.84 4.90 -15.73
CA ILE A 122 -8.57 5.29 -14.52
C ILE A 122 -8.40 6.79 -14.18
N PRO A 123 -7.20 7.38 -14.18
CA PRO A 123 -7.05 8.80 -13.86
C PRO A 123 -7.63 9.76 -14.91
N GLU A 124 -7.76 9.32 -16.17
CA GLU A 124 -8.42 10.12 -17.21
C GLU A 124 -9.91 10.29 -16.92
N THR A 125 -10.56 9.29 -16.31
CA THR A 125 -11.97 9.37 -15.91
C THR A 125 -12.20 8.63 -14.59
N PRO A 126 -11.82 9.25 -13.46
CA PRO A 126 -11.85 8.58 -12.15
C PRO A 126 -13.22 8.04 -11.76
N THR A 127 -14.29 8.80 -12.07
CA THR A 127 -15.68 8.45 -11.76
C THR A 127 -16.13 7.13 -12.40
N VAL A 128 -15.40 6.62 -13.40
CA VAL A 128 -15.64 5.30 -14.00
C VAL A 128 -15.63 4.17 -12.96
N LEU A 129 -14.86 4.30 -11.87
CA LEU A 129 -14.81 3.30 -10.81
C LEU A 129 -16.17 3.10 -10.12
N HIS A 130 -16.97 4.16 -10.02
CA HIS A 130 -18.32 4.13 -9.46
C HIS A 130 -19.42 3.82 -10.48
N PHE A 131 -19.06 3.68 -11.75
CA PHE A 131 -20.05 3.41 -12.78
C PHE A 131 -20.76 2.08 -12.50
N THR A 132 -22.08 2.15 -12.41
CA THR A 132 -22.99 1.01 -12.23
C THR A 132 -23.72 0.76 -13.54
N THR A 133 -24.17 -0.47 -13.73
CA THR A 133 -24.97 -0.86 -14.90
C THR A 133 -26.37 -1.27 -14.44
N ASP A 134 -27.28 -1.48 -15.39
CA ASP A 134 -28.59 -2.09 -15.12
C ASP A 134 -28.51 -3.60 -14.81
N GLY A 135 -27.31 -4.20 -14.93
CA GLY A 135 -27.07 -5.64 -14.77
C GLY A 135 -27.51 -6.49 -15.96
N THR A 136 -27.99 -5.87 -17.04
CA THR A 136 -28.48 -6.57 -18.25
C THR A 136 -27.77 -6.13 -19.52
N THR A 137 -27.14 -4.96 -19.53
CA THR A 137 -26.44 -4.41 -20.70
C THR A 137 -25.19 -5.21 -21.07
N PHE A 138 -24.56 -5.84 -20.08
CA PHE A 138 -23.28 -6.54 -20.20
C PHE A 138 -23.40 -7.96 -19.64
N LEU A 139 -22.96 -8.96 -20.41
CA LEU A 139 -23.18 -10.38 -20.11
C LEU A 139 -22.48 -10.86 -18.83
N HIS A 140 -21.28 -10.33 -18.54
CA HIS A 140 -20.44 -10.78 -17.41
C HIS A 140 -20.32 -9.72 -16.30
N ARG A 141 -21.24 -8.76 -16.24
CA ARG A 141 -21.20 -7.63 -15.32
C ARG A 141 -22.58 -7.39 -14.74
N GLY A 142 -22.67 -7.29 -13.42
CA GLY A 142 -23.92 -6.97 -12.74
C GLY A 142 -24.13 -5.48 -12.53
N SER A 143 -25.03 -5.15 -11.62
CA SER A 143 -25.33 -3.77 -11.22
C SER A 143 -24.33 -3.18 -10.23
N GLU A 144 -23.31 -3.95 -9.82
CA GLU A 144 -22.25 -3.47 -8.93
C GLU A 144 -21.40 -2.34 -9.55
N PRO A 145 -20.84 -1.44 -8.72
CA PRO A 145 -19.83 -0.49 -9.16
C PRO A 145 -18.64 -1.19 -9.84
N LEU A 146 -18.05 -0.56 -10.85
CA LEU A 146 -16.93 -1.12 -11.61
C LEU A 146 -15.80 -1.63 -10.73
N TRP A 147 -15.42 -0.91 -9.69
CA TRP A 147 -14.32 -1.31 -8.82
C TRP A 147 -14.58 -2.66 -8.13
N VAL A 148 -15.82 -2.99 -7.77
CA VAL A 148 -16.20 -4.25 -7.13
C VAL A 148 -15.98 -5.43 -8.07
N TRP A 149 -16.34 -5.24 -9.34
CA TRP A 149 -16.17 -6.24 -10.37
C TRP A 149 -14.71 -6.37 -10.84
N LEU A 150 -13.98 -5.27 -10.88
CA LEU A 150 -12.62 -5.21 -11.42
C LEU A 150 -11.57 -5.72 -10.41
N PHE A 151 -11.70 -5.36 -9.13
CA PHE A 151 -10.69 -5.65 -8.11
C PHE A 151 -10.39 -7.15 -7.95
N PRO A 152 -11.37 -8.06 -7.90
CA PRO A 152 -11.11 -9.50 -7.83
C PRO A 152 -10.16 -10.00 -8.92
N LYS A 153 -10.31 -9.49 -10.15
CA LYS A 153 -9.50 -9.86 -11.31
C LYS A 153 -8.05 -9.38 -11.20
N LEU A 154 -7.83 -8.30 -10.45
CA LEU A 154 -6.50 -7.74 -10.15
C LEU A 154 -5.88 -8.39 -8.92
N LEU A 155 -6.64 -8.52 -7.85
CA LEU A 155 -6.20 -9.01 -6.55
C LEU A 155 -5.79 -10.48 -6.63
N ARG A 156 -6.46 -11.32 -7.43
CA ARG A 156 -6.00 -12.71 -7.62
C ARG A 156 -4.54 -12.85 -8.06
N MET A 157 -3.99 -11.83 -8.72
CA MET A 157 -2.59 -11.79 -9.18
C MET A 157 -1.63 -11.23 -8.12
N LEU A 158 -2.16 -10.53 -7.10
CA LEU A 158 -1.37 -9.86 -6.08
C LEU A 158 -0.65 -10.89 -5.22
N GLY A 159 0.67 -10.74 -5.08
CA GLY A 159 1.50 -11.62 -4.28
C GLY A 159 1.77 -12.99 -4.93
N HIS A 160 1.48 -13.16 -6.22
CA HIS A 160 1.67 -14.45 -6.90
C HIS A 160 3.17 -14.86 -6.91
N PRO A 161 3.53 -16.07 -6.44
CA PRO A 161 4.92 -16.44 -6.18
C PRO A 161 5.80 -16.51 -7.44
N LYS A 162 5.21 -16.85 -8.59
CA LYS A 162 5.93 -16.97 -9.87
C LYS A 162 6.13 -15.65 -10.61
N CYS A 163 5.44 -14.58 -10.21
CA CYS A 163 5.50 -13.29 -10.89
C CYS A 163 5.73 -12.16 -9.88
N PRO A 164 6.93 -12.08 -9.28
CA PRO A 164 7.21 -11.10 -8.24
C PRO A 164 7.11 -9.65 -8.74
N ALA A 165 7.36 -9.37 -10.03
CA ALA A 165 7.32 -8.01 -10.55
C ALA A 165 5.89 -7.44 -10.53
N LEU A 166 4.89 -8.29 -10.73
CA LEU A 166 3.46 -7.95 -10.66
C LEU A 166 3.05 -7.36 -9.31
N THR A 167 3.63 -7.84 -8.22
CA THR A 167 3.32 -7.34 -6.87
C THR A 167 3.55 -5.84 -6.77
N SER A 168 4.75 -5.38 -7.14
CA SER A 168 5.08 -3.94 -7.08
C SER A 168 4.20 -3.09 -8.01
N ALA A 169 3.86 -3.63 -9.19
CA ALA A 169 3.03 -2.95 -10.16
C ALA A 169 1.58 -2.78 -9.67
N LEU A 170 1.01 -3.82 -9.06
CA LEU A 170 -0.33 -3.83 -8.49
C LEU A 170 -0.41 -2.96 -7.23
N GLU A 171 0.52 -3.07 -6.28
CA GLU A 171 0.57 -2.18 -5.11
C GLU A 171 0.57 -0.71 -5.55
N SER A 172 1.42 -0.37 -6.51
CA SER A 172 1.48 0.96 -7.09
C SER A 172 0.18 1.38 -7.80
N LEU A 173 -0.53 0.45 -8.46
CA LEU A 173 -1.86 0.73 -9.04
C LEU A 173 -2.87 1.06 -7.95
N PHE A 174 -2.96 0.26 -6.89
CA PHE A 174 -3.90 0.52 -5.80
C PHE A 174 -3.58 1.82 -5.05
N HIS A 175 -2.31 2.12 -4.77
CA HIS A 175 -1.92 3.42 -4.21
C HIS A 175 -2.34 4.58 -5.12
N PHE A 176 -2.20 4.41 -6.43
CA PHE A 176 -2.64 5.39 -7.42
C PHE A 176 -4.17 5.56 -7.44
N ILE A 177 -4.94 4.47 -7.31
CA ILE A 177 -6.40 4.51 -7.19
C ILE A 177 -6.82 5.27 -5.93
N PHE A 178 -6.23 4.99 -4.76
CA PHE A 178 -6.51 5.74 -3.52
C PHE A 178 -6.17 7.23 -3.66
N LEU A 179 -5.03 7.56 -4.28
CA LEU A 179 -4.65 8.95 -4.54
C LEU A 179 -5.64 9.65 -5.48
N THR A 180 -6.09 8.95 -6.51
CA THR A 180 -7.03 9.48 -7.50
C THR A 180 -8.41 9.69 -6.86
N ALA A 181 -8.87 8.74 -6.05
CA ALA A 181 -10.13 8.81 -5.33
C ALA A 181 -10.16 9.95 -4.30
N SER A 182 -9.06 10.17 -3.57
CA SER A 182 -8.97 11.29 -2.61
C SER A 182 -8.94 12.67 -3.28
N ARG A 183 -8.46 12.76 -4.53
CA ARG A 183 -8.38 14.03 -5.28
C ARG A 183 -9.61 14.32 -6.15
N SER A 184 -10.46 13.34 -6.38
CA SER A 184 -11.62 13.47 -7.27
C SER A 184 -12.90 13.64 -6.46
N ALA A 185 -13.57 14.80 -6.59
CA ALA A 185 -14.79 15.09 -5.82
C ALA A 185 -15.89 14.02 -5.98
N GLY A 186 -16.04 13.47 -7.18
CA GLY A 186 -16.99 12.39 -7.46
C GLY A 186 -16.64 11.02 -6.83
N LEU A 187 -15.46 10.88 -6.22
CA LEU A 187 -14.98 9.65 -5.61
C LEU A 187 -14.70 9.77 -4.10
N TRP A 188 -14.96 10.91 -3.45
CA TRP A 188 -14.67 11.07 -2.03
C TRP A 188 -15.37 10.02 -1.15
N ASN A 189 -16.62 9.67 -1.49
CA ASN A 189 -17.38 8.64 -0.79
C ASN A 189 -16.92 7.20 -1.09
N THR A 190 -15.94 7.01 -1.98
CA THR A 190 -15.39 5.68 -2.36
C THR A 190 -14.21 5.28 -1.49
N CYS A 191 -13.42 6.24 -0.99
CA CYS A 191 -12.17 5.93 -0.32
C CYS A 191 -12.37 4.97 0.86
N GLU A 192 -13.41 5.21 1.67
CA GLU A 192 -13.74 4.35 2.81
C GLU A 192 -14.24 2.96 2.38
N PRO A 193 -15.20 2.80 1.45
CA PRO A 193 -15.55 1.50 0.90
C PRO A 193 -14.36 0.72 0.31
N LEU A 194 -13.47 1.38 -0.43
CA LEU A 194 -12.27 0.74 -1.00
C LEU A 194 -11.33 0.25 0.10
N PHE A 195 -11.09 1.08 1.11
CA PHE A 195 -10.27 0.72 2.27
C PHE A 195 -10.91 -0.46 3.02
N GLY A 196 -12.20 -0.37 3.33
CA GLY A 196 -12.97 -1.40 4.01
C GLY A 196 -12.99 -2.73 3.27
N TYR A 197 -13.07 -2.72 1.94
CA TYR A 197 -12.99 -3.91 1.09
C TYR A 197 -11.65 -4.65 1.27
N LEU A 198 -10.53 -3.93 1.16
CA LEU A 198 -9.20 -4.53 1.33
C LEU A 198 -8.95 -4.97 2.79
N GLN A 199 -9.43 -4.20 3.77
CA GLN A 199 -9.38 -4.60 5.19
C GLN A 199 -10.14 -5.91 5.45
N ALA A 200 -11.31 -6.06 4.84
CA ALA A 200 -12.13 -7.25 5.01
C ALA A 200 -11.51 -8.48 4.36
N ASN A 201 -10.89 -8.34 3.19
CA ASN A 201 -10.11 -9.42 2.57
C ASN A 201 -8.93 -9.82 3.46
N PHE A 202 -8.18 -8.85 3.98
CA PHE A 202 -7.09 -9.11 4.90
C PHE A 202 -7.54 -9.86 6.16
N ARG A 203 -8.65 -9.42 6.79
CA ARG A 203 -9.23 -10.12 7.95
C ARG A 203 -9.64 -11.55 7.61
N SER A 204 -10.30 -11.75 6.47
CA SER A 204 -10.74 -13.07 6.01
C SER A 204 -9.55 -14.02 5.82
N ILE A 205 -8.44 -13.52 5.27
CA ILE A 205 -7.19 -14.28 5.15
C ILE A 205 -6.64 -14.68 6.52
N LEU A 206 -6.49 -13.74 7.46
CA LEU A 206 -5.95 -14.07 8.79
C LEU A 206 -6.85 -15.05 9.56
N THR A 207 -8.17 -14.86 9.50
CA THR A 207 -9.13 -15.80 10.08
C THR A 207 -8.97 -17.17 9.43
N HIS A 208 -8.87 -17.27 8.11
CA HIS A 208 -8.68 -18.54 7.42
C HIS A 208 -7.35 -19.21 7.81
N LEU A 209 -6.25 -18.46 7.89
CA LEU A 209 -4.96 -18.98 8.32
C LEU A 209 -5.03 -19.50 9.75
N SER A 210 -5.60 -18.74 10.70
CA SER A 210 -5.74 -19.13 12.11
C SER A 210 -6.56 -20.40 12.34
N LEU A 211 -7.49 -20.73 11.44
CA LEU A 211 -8.26 -21.97 11.49
C LEU A 211 -7.44 -23.19 11.04
N HIS A 212 -6.34 -22.99 10.33
CA HIS A 212 -5.47 -24.04 9.81
C HIS A 212 -4.16 -24.15 10.61
N SER A 213 -3.74 -25.38 10.90
CA SER A 213 -2.48 -25.67 11.58
C SER A 213 -1.35 -25.97 10.58
N PRO A 214 -0.15 -25.40 10.74
CA PRO A 214 1.03 -25.80 9.97
C PRO A 214 1.59 -27.15 10.46
N PRO A 215 2.19 -27.98 9.59
CA PRO A 215 2.13 -27.89 8.13
C PRO A 215 0.81 -28.48 7.62
N SER A 216 -0.03 -27.67 6.97
CA SER A 216 -1.20 -28.21 6.28
C SER A 216 -0.80 -28.70 4.89
N ARG A 217 -1.14 -29.96 4.57
CA ARG A 217 -0.99 -30.54 3.22
C ARG A 217 -2.23 -30.33 2.36
N THR A 218 -3.28 -29.71 2.88
CA THR A 218 -4.52 -29.46 2.14
C THR A 218 -4.42 -28.16 1.35
N SER A 219 -5.03 -28.14 0.17
CA SER A 219 -5.31 -26.89 -0.55
C SER A 219 -6.08 -25.95 0.37
N LEU A 220 -5.62 -24.70 0.47
CA LEU A 220 -6.35 -23.66 1.20
C LEU A 220 -7.24 -22.97 0.18
N ASP A 221 -8.40 -23.53 -0.17
CA ASP A 221 -9.30 -22.87 -1.15
C ASP A 221 -10.05 -21.71 -0.46
N LEU A 222 -9.43 -20.54 -0.44
CA LEU A 222 -9.97 -19.33 0.17
C LEU A 222 -10.60 -18.43 -0.90
N GLU A 223 -11.93 -18.34 -0.91
CA GLU A 223 -12.67 -17.40 -1.74
C GLU A 223 -12.75 -16.01 -1.10
N LEU A 224 -12.43 -14.97 -1.87
CA LEU A 224 -12.40 -13.57 -1.44
C LEU A 224 -13.13 -12.69 -2.48
N PRO A 225 -13.83 -11.64 -2.05
CA PRO A 225 -14.20 -11.32 -0.66
C PRO A 225 -15.25 -12.30 -0.12
N ASP A 226 -15.38 -12.40 1.21
CA ASP A 226 -16.51 -13.10 1.84
C ASP A 226 -17.84 -12.47 1.37
N HIS A 227 -18.84 -13.29 1.03
CA HIS A 227 -20.15 -12.84 0.57
C HIS A 227 -20.81 -11.84 1.54
N ASN A 228 -20.62 -12.02 2.85
CA ASN A 228 -21.16 -11.12 3.87
C ASN A 228 -20.53 -9.71 3.80
N VAL A 229 -19.24 -9.65 3.42
CA VAL A 229 -18.50 -8.40 3.27
C VAL A 229 -19.07 -7.60 2.10
N LEU A 230 -19.29 -8.24 0.94
CA LEU A 230 -19.92 -7.58 -0.21
C LEU A 230 -21.31 -7.06 0.12
N ALA A 231 -22.10 -7.85 0.85
CA ALA A 231 -23.44 -7.45 1.28
C ALA A 231 -23.44 -6.22 2.21
N SER A 232 -22.37 -6.06 3.02
CA SER A 232 -22.22 -4.90 3.93
C SER A 232 -21.70 -3.63 3.24
N LEU A 233 -20.93 -3.78 2.15
CA LEU A 233 -20.30 -2.66 1.45
C LEU A 233 -21.17 -2.11 0.32
N LEU A 234 -22.15 -2.88 -0.16
CA LEU A 234 -23.00 -2.52 -1.29
C LEU A 234 -24.45 -2.26 -0.87
N PRO A 235 -25.15 -1.32 -1.52
CA PRO A 235 -26.60 -1.18 -1.37
C PRO A 235 -27.30 -2.50 -1.71
N GLY A 236 -28.35 -2.86 -0.98
CA GLY A 236 -29.03 -4.17 -1.11
C GLY A 236 -29.50 -4.54 -2.53
N SER A 237 -29.79 -3.56 -3.39
CA SER A 237 -30.14 -3.79 -4.81
C SER A 237 -28.97 -4.26 -5.67
N ALA A 238 -27.73 -3.93 -5.29
CA ALA A 238 -26.52 -4.36 -5.99
C ALA A 238 -26.02 -5.74 -5.53
N VAL A 239 -26.43 -6.20 -4.35
CA VAL A 239 -26.03 -7.49 -3.78
C VAL A 239 -26.72 -8.66 -4.50
N HIS A 240 -27.99 -8.52 -4.86
CA HIS A 240 -28.76 -9.56 -5.54
C HIS A 240 -28.43 -9.70 -7.04
N GLY A 241 -27.79 -8.68 -7.63
CA GLY A 241 -27.26 -8.70 -8.99
C GLY A 241 -25.75 -8.92 -9.07
N SER A 242 -25.04 -9.01 -7.94
CA SER A 242 -23.59 -9.19 -7.93
C SER A 242 -23.26 -10.57 -8.49
N SER A 243 -22.68 -10.58 -9.69
CA SER A 243 -22.38 -11.80 -10.44
C SER A 243 -21.36 -12.70 -9.73
N GLN A 244 -21.30 -13.98 -10.13
CA GLN A 244 -20.24 -14.95 -9.77
C GLN A 244 -18.81 -14.48 -10.15
N HIS A 245 -18.66 -13.28 -10.73
CA HIS A 245 -17.41 -12.73 -11.25
C HIS A 245 -16.81 -11.62 -10.37
N SER A 246 -17.37 -11.44 -9.17
CA SER A 246 -16.93 -10.46 -8.16
C SER A 246 -16.14 -11.10 -7.00
N SER A 247 -15.73 -12.37 -7.13
CA SER A 247 -14.84 -13.07 -6.21
C SER A 247 -13.64 -13.70 -6.95
N TYR A 248 -12.64 -14.12 -6.18
CA TYR A 248 -11.47 -14.87 -6.62
C TYR A 248 -11.04 -15.85 -5.53
N VAL A 249 -10.30 -16.90 -5.92
CA VAL A 249 -9.82 -17.93 -5.00
C VAL A 249 -8.30 -17.85 -4.90
N LEU A 250 -7.77 -17.98 -3.70
CA LEU A 250 -6.37 -18.26 -3.42
C LEU A 250 -6.29 -19.72 -2.95
N GLY A 251 -5.37 -20.53 -3.49
CA GLY A 251 -5.26 -21.97 -3.17
C GLY A 251 -4.00 -22.37 -2.39
N ASP A 252 -2.97 -21.52 -2.41
CA ASP A 252 -1.64 -21.83 -1.88
C ASP A 252 -1.28 -20.98 -0.65
N VAL A 253 -0.66 -21.60 0.37
CA VAL A 253 -0.33 -20.93 1.63
C VAL A 253 0.69 -19.80 1.44
N ASP A 254 1.72 -20.01 0.61
CA ASP A 254 2.73 -18.98 0.33
C ASP A 254 2.08 -17.80 -0.39
N HIS A 255 1.21 -18.06 -1.37
CA HIS A 255 0.42 -17.03 -2.03
C HIS A 255 -0.50 -16.30 -1.05
N VAL A 256 -1.23 -17.00 -0.17
CA VAL A 256 -2.13 -16.39 0.83
C VAL A 256 -1.37 -15.45 1.78
N LEU A 257 -0.22 -15.88 2.30
CA LEU A 257 0.61 -15.03 3.18
C LEU A 257 1.18 -13.82 2.43
N ARG A 258 1.73 -14.03 1.24
CA ARG A 258 2.19 -12.91 0.37
C ARG A 258 1.07 -11.92 0.12
N HIS A 259 -0.11 -12.43 -0.21
CA HIS A 259 -1.28 -11.64 -0.51
C HIS A 259 -1.68 -10.79 0.70
N ALA A 260 -1.70 -11.35 1.92
CA ALA A 260 -1.96 -10.60 3.15
C ALA A 260 -0.93 -9.47 3.36
N SER A 261 0.37 -9.75 3.19
CA SER A 261 1.43 -8.74 3.33
C SER A 261 1.30 -7.62 2.27
N CYS A 262 0.91 -7.96 1.04
CA CYS A 262 0.67 -7.00 -0.03
C CYS A 262 -0.58 -6.13 0.23
N LEU A 263 -1.68 -6.73 0.70
CA LEU A 263 -2.88 -5.97 1.08
C LEU A 263 -2.57 -4.97 2.21
N LEU A 264 -1.80 -5.40 3.22
CA LEU A 264 -1.38 -4.53 4.31
C LEU A 264 -0.46 -3.40 3.80
N SER A 265 0.46 -3.69 2.88
CA SER A 265 1.30 -2.70 2.19
C SER A 265 0.48 -1.66 1.42
N ILE A 266 -0.58 -2.09 0.73
CA ILE A 266 -1.52 -1.20 0.03
C ILE A 266 -2.22 -0.26 1.03
N LEU A 267 -2.80 -0.80 2.09
CA LEU A 267 -3.53 -0.06 3.12
C LEU A 267 -2.62 0.90 3.91
N HIS A 268 -1.41 0.44 4.23
CA HIS A 268 -0.36 1.28 4.83
C HIS A 268 0.00 2.45 3.92
N GLY A 269 0.27 2.19 2.64
CA GLY A 269 0.60 3.23 1.66
C GLY A 269 -0.52 4.25 1.48
N ALA A 270 -1.78 3.81 1.43
CA ALA A 270 -2.94 4.71 1.38
C ALA A 270 -2.99 5.65 2.60
N THR A 271 -2.66 5.12 3.79
CA THR A 271 -2.65 5.89 5.05
C THR A 271 -1.46 6.87 5.15
N VAL A 272 -0.30 6.50 4.60
CA VAL A 272 0.91 7.35 4.62
C VAL A 272 0.89 8.41 3.51
N LEU A 273 0.29 8.12 2.35
CA LEU A 273 0.24 9.04 1.21
C LEU A 273 -0.53 10.33 1.51
N GLU A 274 -1.57 10.25 2.35
CA GLU A 274 -2.32 11.41 2.86
C GLU A 274 -1.47 12.32 3.78
N LYS A 275 -0.32 11.85 4.29
CA LYS A 275 0.54 12.62 5.21
C LYS A 275 1.52 13.58 4.51
N LYS A 276 1.58 13.62 3.17
CA LYS A 276 2.47 14.55 2.44
C LYS A 276 1.90 15.98 2.39
N PRO A 277 2.73 17.01 2.60
CA PRO A 277 2.28 18.29 3.14
C PRO A 277 1.84 19.24 2.02
N HIS A 278 0.66 19.04 1.45
CA HIS A 278 -0.04 20.10 0.71
C HIS A 278 -1.39 20.36 1.37
N GLY A 279 -1.34 20.75 2.65
CA GLY A 279 -2.25 21.73 3.26
C GLY A 279 -3.74 21.43 3.39
N GLN A 280 -4.28 20.27 2.98
CA GLN A 280 -5.71 19.99 3.10
C GLN A 280 -5.99 18.56 3.58
N LEU A 281 -6.79 18.46 4.66
CA LEU A 281 -7.35 17.28 5.32
C LEU A 281 -6.37 16.21 5.85
N VAL A 282 -5.73 16.51 6.99
CA VAL A 282 -4.90 15.55 7.77
C VAL A 282 -5.74 14.72 8.77
N SER A 283 -7.07 14.86 8.80
CA SER A 283 -7.90 14.27 9.87
C SER A 283 -8.46 12.86 9.58
N SER A 284 -8.51 12.39 8.33
CA SER A 284 -9.12 11.09 8.02
C SER A 284 -8.19 9.90 8.12
N SER A 285 -6.89 10.02 7.83
CA SER A 285 -5.95 8.88 7.80
C SER A 285 -5.54 8.36 9.17
N THR A 286 -5.50 9.21 10.21
CA THR A 286 -5.07 8.79 11.55
C THR A 286 -6.01 7.76 12.19
N LYS A 287 -7.29 7.74 11.78
CA LYS A 287 -8.29 6.79 12.30
C LYS A 287 -7.97 5.33 11.96
N HIS A 288 -7.21 5.10 10.89
CA HIS A 288 -6.84 3.75 10.43
C HIS A 288 -5.56 3.23 11.10
N VAL A 289 -4.79 4.09 11.76
CA VAL A 289 -3.51 3.74 12.40
C VAL A 289 -3.66 2.65 13.47
N PRO A 290 -4.63 2.70 14.41
CA PRO A 290 -4.79 1.65 15.41
C PRO A 290 -5.00 0.27 14.77
N TRP A 291 -5.88 0.19 13.77
CA TRP A 291 -6.14 -1.05 13.03
C TRP A 291 -4.90 -1.55 12.28
N LEU A 292 -4.11 -0.66 11.69
CA LEU A 292 -2.86 -1.04 11.02
C LEU A 292 -1.84 -1.62 12.01
N VAL A 293 -1.72 -1.04 13.21
CA VAL A 293 -0.83 -1.57 14.26
C VAL A 293 -1.26 -2.97 14.70
N ASP A 294 -2.56 -3.17 14.91
CA ASP A 294 -3.11 -4.50 15.25
C ASP A 294 -2.89 -5.52 14.12
N SER A 295 -3.04 -5.06 12.87
CA SER A 295 -2.88 -5.91 11.68
C SER A 295 -1.43 -6.31 11.43
N LEU A 296 -0.49 -5.40 11.68
CA LEU A 296 0.94 -5.68 11.63
C LEU A 296 1.32 -6.78 12.64
N GLU A 297 0.80 -6.69 13.88
CA GLU A 297 1.02 -7.72 14.91
C GLU A 297 0.41 -9.07 14.50
N ALA A 298 -0.86 -9.07 14.07
CA ALA A 298 -1.54 -10.30 13.68
C ALA A 298 -0.84 -10.99 12.49
N LEU A 299 -0.42 -10.24 11.46
CA LEU A 299 0.32 -10.80 10.33
C LEU A 299 1.68 -11.34 10.76
N ASN A 300 2.39 -10.64 11.65
CA ASN A 300 3.68 -11.11 12.16
C ASN A 300 3.56 -12.47 12.87
N GLU A 301 2.53 -12.65 13.69
CA GLU A 301 2.28 -13.93 14.37
C GLU A 301 1.94 -15.06 13.38
N GLU A 302 1.15 -14.77 12.35
CA GLU A 302 0.87 -15.74 11.28
C GLU A 302 2.13 -16.08 10.48
N GLU A 303 2.92 -15.10 10.03
CA GLU A 303 4.17 -15.38 9.31
C GLU A 303 5.17 -16.17 10.17
N LYS A 304 5.23 -15.94 11.48
CA LYS A 304 6.03 -16.75 12.41
C LYS A 304 5.50 -18.17 12.52
N ARG A 305 4.18 -18.36 12.60
CA ARG A 305 3.56 -19.69 12.70
C ARG A 305 3.81 -20.52 11.44
N TRP A 306 3.83 -19.87 10.28
CA TRP A 306 4.04 -20.50 8.98
C TRP A 306 5.48 -20.41 8.44
N LYS A 307 6.45 -20.08 9.30
CA LYS A 307 7.86 -19.87 8.92
C LYS A 307 8.52 -21.06 8.20
N GLU A 308 8.06 -22.28 8.46
CA GLU A 308 8.61 -23.50 7.82
C GLU A 308 8.20 -23.61 6.35
N SER A 309 7.05 -23.03 5.96
CA SER A 309 6.54 -23.09 4.59
C SER A 309 7.18 -22.05 3.67
N ARG A 310 7.45 -20.83 4.18
CA ARG A 310 7.82 -19.66 3.37
C ARG A 310 9.14 -19.00 3.80
N GLY A 311 9.75 -19.45 4.89
CA GLY A 311 10.68 -18.61 5.62
C GLY A 311 9.93 -17.46 6.32
N TYR A 312 10.64 -16.70 7.15
CA TYR A 312 10.06 -15.54 7.84
C TYR A 312 11.03 -14.37 7.77
N ASN A 313 10.54 -13.23 7.28
CA ASN A 313 11.33 -12.02 7.08
C ASN A 313 10.59 -10.80 7.67
N PRO A 314 10.96 -10.36 8.90
CA PRO A 314 10.30 -9.25 9.57
C PRO A 314 10.64 -7.85 9.02
N VAL A 315 11.57 -7.72 8.08
CA VAL A 315 12.11 -6.42 7.65
C VAL A 315 11.04 -5.53 7.01
N GLY A 316 10.14 -6.12 6.21
CA GLY A 316 9.03 -5.40 5.59
C GLY A 316 8.05 -4.84 6.62
N LEU A 317 7.65 -5.65 7.60
CA LEU A 317 6.77 -5.23 8.70
C LEU A 317 7.44 -4.18 9.59
N LEU A 318 8.74 -4.33 9.84
CA LEU A 318 9.52 -3.34 10.60
C LEU A 318 9.53 -1.99 9.90
N LYS A 319 9.77 -1.97 8.59
CA LYS A 319 9.73 -0.75 7.79
C LYS A 319 8.37 -0.05 7.85
N GLN A 320 7.28 -0.80 7.69
CA GLN A 320 5.92 -0.27 7.81
C GLN A 320 5.64 0.27 9.22
N ALA A 321 6.06 -0.44 10.28
CA ALA A 321 5.92 0.03 11.65
C ALA A 321 6.69 1.35 11.89
N LEU A 322 7.92 1.46 11.39
CA LEU A 322 8.71 2.71 11.48
C LEU A 322 8.04 3.88 10.77
N ASP A 323 7.43 3.66 9.60
CA ASP A 323 6.72 4.70 8.84
C ASP A 323 5.44 5.21 9.55
N LEU A 324 4.88 4.41 10.46
CA LEU A 324 3.77 4.84 11.31
C LEU A 324 4.19 5.71 12.51
N THR A 325 5.49 5.72 12.88
CA THR A 325 6.00 6.50 14.03
C THR A 325 6.18 8.00 13.77
N PHE A 326 6.09 8.45 12.52
CA PHE A 326 6.20 9.87 12.18
C PHE A 326 5.10 10.69 12.88
N PRO A 327 5.37 11.96 13.26
CA PRO A 327 4.56 12.72 14.20
C PRO A 327 3.18 13.05 13.63
N SER A 328 2.25 12.13 13.74
CA SER A 328 0.82 12.38 13.61
C SER A 328 0.33 12.96 14.93
N SER A 329 0.20 14.28 14.99
CA SER A 329 -0.59 14.93 16.04
C SER A 329 -2.00 14.33 16.01
N GLY A 330 -2.35 13.54 17.02
CA GLY A 330 -3.67 12.90 17.11
C GLY A 330 -3.68 11.38 17.24
N VAL A 331 -2.53 10.68 17.15
CA VAL A 331 -2.48 9.26 17.53
C VAL A 331 -2.44 9.15 19.05
N GLU A 332 -3.34 8.33 19.61
CA GLU A 332 -3.42 8.10 21.04
C GLU A 332 -2.11 7.53 21.60
N GLN A 333 -1.76 7.96 22.81
CA GLN A 333 -0.54 7.53 23.47
C GLN A 333 -0.48 5.99 23.62
N VAL A 334 -1.63 5.33 23.81
CA VAL A 334 -1.72 3.85 23.90
C VAL A 334 -1.26 3.18 22.61
N VAL A 335 -1.76 3.65 21.46
CA VAL A 335 -1.39 3.14 20.13
C VAL A 335 0.10 3.34 19.86
N SER A 336 0.64 4.49 20.29
CA SER A 336 2.08 4.74 20.18
C SER A 336 2.92 3.76 21.00
N HIS A 337 2.52 3.43 22.24
CA HIS A 337 3.23 2.43 23.04
C HIS A 337 3.18 1.04 22.39
N LYS A 338 2.01 0.64 21.89
CA LYS A 338 1.84 -0.64 21.19
C LYS A 338 2.74 -0.71 19.95
N LEU A 339 2.76 0.35 19.14
CA LEU A 339 3.62 0.45 17.97
C LEU A 339 5.11 0.30 18.32
N TYR A 340 5.60 1.02 19.35
CA TYR A 340 6.99 0.88 19.77
C TYR A 340 7.30 -0.49 20.35
N ALA A 341 6.38 -1.11 21.11
CA ALA A 341 6.55 -2.48 21.58
C ALA A 341 6.69 -3.45 20.41
N MET A 342 5.87 -3.29 19.36
CA MET A 342 5.97 -4.08 18.14
C MET A 342 7.33 -3.87 17.43
N ILE A 343 7.79 -2.62 17.31
CA ILE A 343 9.11 -2.31 16.72
C ILE A 343 10.23 -2.99 17.51
N VAL A 344 10.15 -3.07 18.85
CA VAL A 344 11.14 -3.80 19.66
C VAL A 344 11.13 -5.29 19.32
N LEU A 345 9.94 -5.92 19.25
CA LEU A 345 9.82 -7.35 18.95
C LEU A 345 10.32 -7.69 17.54
N LEU A 346 9.87 -6.95 16.52
CA LEU A 346 10.35 -7.10 15.15
C LEU A 346 11.86 -6.86 15.05
N SER A 347 12.40 -5.88 15.76
CA SER A 347 13.84 -5.62 15.81
C SER A 347 14.61 -6.78 16.44
N ALA A 348 14.04 -7.45 17.44
CA ALA A 348 14.64 -8.64 18.04
C ALA A 348 14.62 -9.81 17.06
N ASP A 349 13.52 -10.01 16.35
CA ASP A 349 13.41 -11.04 15.31
C ASP A 349 14.40 -10.80 14.15
N VAL A 350 14.58 -9.54 13.70
CA VAL A 350 15.62 -9.18 12.72
C VAL A 350 17.02 -9.49 13.27
N ALA A 351 17.29 -9.14 14.53
CA ALA A 351 18.59 -9.35 15.15
C ALA A 351 18.96 -10.84 15.24
N GLU A 352 17.99 -11.69 15.60
CA GLU A 352 18.21 -13.14 15.70
C GLU A 352 18.51 -13.81 14.36
N ARG A 353 18.08 -13.20 13.25
CA ARG A 353 18.18 -13.77 11.89
C ARG A 353 19.04 -12.96 10.94
N MET A 354 19.86 -12.05 11.47
CA MET A 354 20.56 -11.05 10.67
C MET A 354 21.42 -11.70 9.57
N ASP A 355 22.09 -12.82 9.86
CA ASP A 355 22.94 -13.51 8.89
C ASP A 355 22.13 -14.08 7.70
N GLU A 356 20.99 -14.72 7.98
CA GLU A 356 20.10 -15.24 6.93
C GLU A 356 19.53 -14.12 6.07
N LEU A 357 19.14 -13.00 6.70
CA LEU A 357 18.52 -11.86 6.03
C LEU A 357 19.53 -11.11 5.15
N GLN A 358 20.80 -11.04 5.55
CA GLN A 358 21.85 -10.43 4.72
C GLN A 358 22.14 -11.21 3.45
N ILE A 359 22.02 -12.54 3.48
CA ILE A 359 22.21 -13.39 2.31
C ILE A 359 21.06 -13.22 1.31
N GLN A 360 19.83 -12.98 1.81
CA GLN A 360 18.64 -12.80 0.98
C GLN A 360 18.52 -11.39 0.37
N ASP A 361 19.22 -10.40 0.93
CA ASP A 361 19.22 -9.02 0.42
C ASP A 361 20.20 -8.91 -0.76
N GLU A 362 19.73 -9.07 -2.00
CA GLU A 362 20.51 -8.97 -3.26
C GLU A 362 21.22 -7.60 -3.46
N GLY A 363 21.14 -6.68 -2.50
CA GLY A 363 21.95 -5.45 -2.43
C GLY A 363 22.53 -5.12 -1.05
N GLY A 364 22.37 -6.00 -0.05
CA GLY A 364 22.97 -5.97 1.29
C GLY A 364 22.71 -4.74 2.19
N ASN A 365 22.06 -3.69 1.68
CA ASN A 365 22.07 -2.36 2.31
C ASN A 365 20.69 -1.87 2.77
N ASP A 366 19.57 -2.42 2.29
CA ASP A 366 18.24 -1.97 2.76
C ASP A 366 17.91 -2.57 4.14
N THR A 367 18.23 -3.85 4.36
CA THR A 367 17.99 -4.51 5.66
C THR A 367 18.76 -3.86 6.80
N ALA A 368 20.07 -3.67 6.62
CA ALA A 368 20.92 -3.04 7.62
C ALA A 368 20.50 -1.59 7.91
N LYS A 369 20.02 -0.87 6.89
CA LYS A 369 19.54 0.50 7.03
C LYS A 369 18.21 0.59 7.76
N VAL A 370 17.23 -0.25 7.42
CA VAL A 370 15.93 -0.32 8.12
C VAL A 370 16.17 -0.66 9.59
N PHE A 371 17.02 -1.66 9.85
CA PHE A 371 17.33 -2.06 11.22
C PHE A 371 18.08 -0.96 11.98
N ALA A 372 19.09 -0.33 11.39
CA ALA A 372 19.80 0.79 12.00
C ALA A 372 18.86 1.97 12.33
N MET A 373 17.90 2.28 11.45
CA MET A 373 16.87 3.28 11.70
C MET A 373 15.97 2.90 12.89
N ALA A 374 15.55 1.64 12.98
CA ALA A 374 14.75 1.14 14.10
C ALA A 374 15.49 1.33 15.42
N LEU A 375 16.77 0.94 15.49
CA LEU A 375 17.59 1.06 16.69
C LEU A 375 17.74 2.53 17.14
N VAL A 376 17.93 3.48 16.20
CA VAL A 376 18.00 4.91 16.54
C VAL A 376 16.65 5.43 17.06
N GLN A 377 15.53 5.01 16.47
CA GLN A 377 14.21 5.38 16.97
C GLN A 377 13.93 4.79 18.36
N LEU A 378 14.31 3.54 18.58
CA LEU A 378 14.20 2.88 19.88
C LEU A 378 15.08 3.56 20.93
N ALA A 379 16.25 4.08 20.56
CA ALA A 379 17.08 4.87 21.46
C ALA A 379 16.37 6.17 21.89
N ASP A 380 15.83 6.93 20.92
CA ASP A 380 15.08 8.17 21.19
C ASP A 380 13.89 7.96 22.14
N VAL A 381 13.10 6.90 21.92
CA VAL A 381 11.93 6.62 22.75
C VAL A 381 12.31 6.00 24.10
N SER A 382 13.38 5.20 24.18
CA SER A 382 13.83 4.57 25.44
C SER A 382 14.27 5.60 26.49
N ILE A 383 14.85 6.72 26.04
CA ILE A 383 15.20 7.85 26.91
C ILE A 383 13.92 8.46 27.52
N LYS A 384 12.84 8.51 26.74
CA LYS A 384 11.58 9.19 27.13
C LYS A 384 10.60 8.28 27.88
N GLN A 385 10.60 6.98 27.55
CA GLN A 385 9.58 6.02 27.98
C GLN A 385 10.24 4.82 28.65
N ARG A 386 10.18 4.81 30.00
CA ARG A 386 10.72 3.72 30.82
C ARG A 386 10.17 2.32 30.47
N PRO A 387 8.87 2.13 30.14
CA PRO A 387 8.37 0.80 29.77
C PRO A 387 9.05 0.25 28.50
N ILE A 388 9.23 1.09 27.48
CA ILE A 388 9.90 0.69 26.24
C ILE A 388 11.39 0.41 26.49
N SER A 389 12.07 1.24 27.27
CA SER A 389 13.46 0.99 27.67
C SER A 389 13.64 -0.37 28.35
N LYS A 390 12.75 -0.74 29.29
CA LYS A 390 12.75 -2.07 29.92
C LYS A 390 12.51 -3.20 28.92
N LEU A 391 11.59 -3.01 27.97
CA LEU A 391 11.28 -4.01 26.95
C LEU A 391 12.48 -4.22 26.01
N VAL A 392 13.14 -3.14 25.57
CA VAL A 392 14.39 -3.21 24.79
C VAL A 392 15.45 -3.99 25.56
N ALA A 393 15.64 -3.68 26.85
CA ALA A 393 16.59 -4.39 27.69
C ALA A 393 16.30 -5.90 27.76
N ALA A 394 15.02 -6.26 27.89
CA ALA A 394 14.59 -7.65 28.03
C ALA A 394 14.64 -8.46 26.72
N GLN A 395 14.23 -7.87 25.59
CA GLN A 395 13.99 -8.61 24.35
C GLN A 395 15.06 -8.40 23.28
N LEU A 396 15.70 -7.23 23.23
CA LEU A 396 16.54 -6.84 22.09
C LEU A 396 18.04 -6.83 22.39
N LEU A 397 18.46 -6.46 23.61
CA LEU A 397 19.89 -6.35 23.92
C LEU A 397 20.63 -7.70 23.78
N LYS A 398 20.03 -8.81 24.23
CA LYS A 398 20.64 -10.14 24.13
C LYS A 398 20.87 -10.60 22.68
N PRO A 399 19.88 -10.51 21.76
CA PRO A 399 20.13 -10.70 20.34
C PRO A 399 21.25 -9.82 19.78
N LEU A 400 21.30 -8.54 20.14
CA LEU A 400 22.36 -7.62 19.70
C LEU A 400 23.77 -7.99 20.22
N ASP A 401 23.85 -8.55 21.43
CA ASP A 401 25.11 -9.04 22.01
C ASP A 401 25.65 -10.26 21.27
N ARG A 402 24.76 -11.15 20.77
CA ARG A 402 25.15 -12.28 19.93
C ARG A 402 25.76 -11.82 18.60
N ILE A 403 25.11 -10.85 17.94
CA ILE A 403 25.65 -10.22 16.72
C ILE A 403 27.04 -9.61 16.99
N SER A 404 27.21 -8.98 18.16
CA SER A 404 28.45 -8.30 18.52
C SER A 404 29.60 -9.26 18.83
N THR A 405 29.30 -10.39 19.47
CA THR A 405 30.30 -11.37 19.95
C THR A 405 30.69 -12.39 18.88
N GLY A 406 29.83 -12.70 17.91
CA GLY A 406 30.11 -13.70 16.87
C GLY A 406 31.09 -13.26 15.76
N GLY A 407 31.77 -12.11 15.90
CA GLY A 407 32.72 -11.61 14.87
C GLY A 407 32.06 -10.98 13.63
N HIS A 408 30.73 -11.03 13.52
CA HIS A 408 29.93 -10.46 12.42
C HIS A 408 30.04 -8.94 12.32
N LEU A 409 30.53 -8.27 13.38
CA LEU A 409 30.77 -6.84 13.35
C LEU A 409 31.69 -6.46 12.19
N SER A 410 32.77 -7.17 11.85
CA SER A 410 33.70 -6.69 10.80
C SER A 410 33.01 -6.41 9.46
N ASN A 411 31.97 -7.17 9.13
CA ASN A 411 31.26 -7.12 7.84
C ASN A 411 30.00 -6.22 7.86
N MET A 412 29.60 -5.70 9.02
CA MET A 412 28.41 -4.84 9.15
C MET A 412 28.66 -3.39 8.74
N SER A 413 27.62 -2.74 8.19
CA SER A 413 27.59 -1.31 7.94
C SER A 413 27.99 -0.51 9.19
N GLY A 414 28.81 0.52 9.01
CA GLY A 414 29.27 1.38 10.10
C GLY A 414 28.12 2.04 10.86
N ASP A 415 27.03 2.39 10.17
CA ASP A 415 25.86 3.01 10.80
C ASP A 415 25.12 2.03 11.69
N LEU A 416 25.00 0.76 11.30
CA LEU A 416 24.35 -0.26 12.13
C LEU A 416 25.08 -0.47 13.45
N LYS A 417 26.42 -0.57 13.42
CA LYS A 417 27.25 -0.70 14.63
C LYS A 417 27.04 0.48 15.58
N ARG A 418 27.06 1.70 15.04
CA ARG A 418 26.85 2.92 15.82
C ARG A 418 25.44 2.97 16.40
N SER A 419 24.43 2.56 15.64
CA SER A 419 23.05 2.48 16.13
C SER A 419 22.89 1.47 17.28
N ILE A 420 23.58 0.32 17.22
CA ILE A 420 23.60 -0.66 18.33
C ILE A 420 24.20 -0.03 19.59
N SER A 421 25.36 0.62 19.46
CA SER A 421 26.01 1.30 20.58
C SER A 421 25.16 2.43 21.15
N LEU A 422 24.51 3.23 20.30
CA LEU A 422 23.59 4.29 20.71
C LEU A 422 22.42 3.75 21.53
N LEU A 423 21.79 2.66 21.09
CA LEU A 423 20.69 2.03 21.81
C LEU A 423 21.14 1.50 23.18
N ARG A 424 22.31 0.84 23.24
CA ARG A 424 22.87 0.35 24.51
C ARG A 424 23.09 1.49 25.51
N GLU A 425 23.69 2.59 25.05
CA GLU A 425 23.89 3.79 25.87
C GLU A 425 22.56 4.41 26.30
N ALA A 426 21.57 4.52 25.41
CA ALA A 426 20.25 5.06 25.73
C ALA A 426 19.48 4.26 26.79
N VAL A 427 19.69 2.94 26.84
CA VAL A 427 19.04 2.04 27.83
C VAL A 427 19.83 1.98 29.14
N SER A 428 21.16 2.10 29.09
CA SER A 428 22.05 1.89 30.24
C SER A 428 22.43 3.18 30.97
N LEU A 429 22.47 4.33 30.28
CA LEU A 429 22.92 5.59 30.85
C LEU A 429 21.78 6.29 31.62
N PRO A 430 22.12 6.96 32.74
CA PRO A 430 21.24 7.97 33.31
C PRO A 430 21.01 9.08 32.27
N LEU A 431 19.77 9.59 32.18
CA LEU A 431 19.31 10.64 31.24
C LEU A 431 20.20 11.90 31.14
N SER A 432 21.11 12.12 32.10
CA SER A 432 21.93 13.33 32.23
C SER A 432 23.33 13.23 31.62
N ARG A 433 23.75 12.07 31.10
CA ARG A 433 25.10 11.91 30.51
C ARG A 433 25.03 12.04 28.99
N PRO A 434 25.92 12.82 28.35
CA PRO A 434 26.04 12.84 26.89
C PRO A 434 26.49 11.48 26.36
N PHE A 435 26.06 11.14 25.15
CA PHE A 435 26.52 9.96 24.43
C PHE A 435 28.02 10.01 24.16
N SER A 436 28.64 8.85 23.95
CA SER A 436 30.06 8.76 23.62
C SER A 436 30.41 9.51 22.33
N ALA A 437 31.63 10.06 22.25
CA ALA A 437 32.07 10.90 21.13
C ALA A 437 32.02 10.21 19.75
N GLY A 438 31.97 8.88 19.69
CA GLY A 438 31.81 8.11 18.45
C GLY A 438 30.36 8.02 17.93
N LEU A 439 29.40 8.59 18.66
CA LEU A 439 27.97 8.58 18.35
C LEU A 439 27.42 9.95 17.94
N SER A 440 28.30 10.91 17.65
CA SER A 440 27.87 12.22 17.14
C SER A 440 27.15 12.06 15.78
N PRO A 441 26.25 12.97 15.39
CA PRO A 441 25.47 12.85 14.16
C PRO A 441 26.37 12.73 12.93
N GLU A 442 27.51 13.42 12.92
CA GLU A 442 28.48 13.41 11.82
C GLU A 442 29.11 12.03 11.59
N ALA A 443 29.13 11.17 12.60
CA ALA A 443 29.65 9.81 12.49
C ALA A 443 28.76 8.89 11.65
N PHE A 444 27.48 9.24 11.43
CA PHE A 444 26.53 8.44 10.63
C PHE A 444 26.58 8.84 9.16
N VAL A 445 26.68 7.86 8.26
CA VAL A 445 26.79 8.08 6.81
C VAL A 445 25.42 8.38 6.19
N ASP A 446 24.39 7.62 6.53
CA ASP A 446 23.04 7.80 6.01
C ASP A 446 22.41 9.11 6.52
N LYS A 447 21.93 9.92 5.57
CA LYS A 447 21.37 11.25 5.86
C LYS A 447 20.13 11.20 6.76
N LYS A 448 19.27 10.18 6.60
CA LYS A 448 18.05 10.06 7.41
C LYS A 448 18.40 9.64 8.83
N ILE A 449 19.32 8.67 8.99
CA ILE A 449 19.80 8.23 10.32
C ILE A 449 20.46 9.40 11.03
N ARG A 450 21.38 10.11 10.37
CA ARG A 450 22.05 11.32 10.89
C ARG A 450 21.04 12.36 11.38
N SER A 451 20.04 12.70 10.57
CA SER A 451 19.02 13.69 10.94
C SER A 451 18.24 13.26 12.19
N LYS A 452 17.95 11.96 12.33
CA LYS A 452 17.26 11.44 13.52
C LYS A 452 18.16 11.52 14.76
N VAL A 453 19.42 11.12 14.66
CA VAL A 453 20.40 11.21 15.77
C VAL A 453 20.57 12.66 16.23
N GLN A 454 20.71 13.60 15.30
CA GLN A 454 20.76 15.02 15.61
C GLN A 454 19.52 15.50 16.38
N SER A 455 18.34 14.99 16.03
CA SER A 455 17.09 15.32 16.74
C SER A 455 17.03 14.78 18.18
N ILE A 456 17.80 13.73 18.50
CA ILE A 456 17.92 13.17 19.85
C ILE A 456 18.84 14.07 20.68
N GLU A 457 20.02 14.42 20.15
CA GLU A 457 21.00 15.27 20.85
C GLU A 457 20.45 16.66 21.16
N LEU A 458 19.76 17.30 20.21
CA LEU A 458 19.12 18.60 20.41
C LEU A 458 18.08 18.59 21.54
N LYS A 459 17.44 17.44 21.80
CA LYS A 459 16.46 17.28 22.89
C LYS A 459 17.11 16.91 24.23
N ALA A 460 18.33 16.36 24.19
CA ALA A 460 19.08 15.96 25.37
C ALA A 460 19.91 17.12 25.98
N GLN A 461 20.18 18.19 25.22
CA GLN A 461 20.81 19.38 25.76
C GLN A 461 19.86 20.05 26.79
N PRO A 462 20.30 20.25 28.05
CA PRO A 462 19.52 21.03 29.00
C PRO A 462 19.34 22.43 28.41
N ALA A 463 18.11 22.95 28.46
CA ALA A 463 17.85 24.34 28.14
C ALA A 463 18.85 25.19 28.94
N VAL A 464 19.72 25.91 28.23
CA VAL A 464 20.72 26.81 28.82
C VAL A 464 20.03 27.62 29.92
N ASP A 465 20.60 27.58 31.13
CA ASP A 465 20.15 28.30 32.32
C ASP A 465 19.74 29.74 31.97
N GLN A 466 18.45 29.95 31.74
CA GLN A 466 17.85 31.25 32.00
C GLN A 466 17.46 31.21 33.47
N GLY A 467 18.08 32.11 34.26
CA GLY A 467 18.00 32.17 35.71
C GLY A 467 16.58 32.21 36.29
N PRO A 468 16.44 32.27 37.62
CA PRO A 468 15.20 31.95 38.33
C PRO A 468 14.02 32.77 37.79
N SER A 469 13.05 32.11 37.17
CA SER A 469 11.84 32.78 36.68
C SER A 469 11.03 33.30 37.87
N VAL A 470 10.99 34.62 38.01
CA VAL A 470 10.11 35.31 38.97
C VAL A 470 8.66 34.94 38.65
N LYS A 471 7.94 34.52 39.70
CA LYS A 471 6.50 34.23 39.81
C LYS A 471 5.64 34.46 38.55
N ARG A 472 5.17 33.33 37.98
CA ARG A 472 4.04 33.15 37.06
C ARG A 472 3.05 34.32 37.04
N ARG A 473 3.01 35.07 35.94
CA ARG A 473 1.82 35.80 35.49
C ARG A 473 1.13 34.94 34.42
N LYS A 474 -0.16 34.64 34.64
CA LYS A 474 -0.99 33.81 33.76
C LYS A 474 -1.14 34.53 32.40
N ILE A 475 -0.47 34.04 31.36
CA ILE A 475 -0.65 34.50 29.98
C ILE A 475 -1.38 33.40 29.21
N THR A 476 -2.66 33.63 28.96
CA THR A 476 -3.45 32.99 27.91
C THR A 476 -2.89 33.42 26.55
N GLN A 477 -1.99 32.63 25.97
CA GLN A 477 -1.70 32.71 24.53
C GLN A 477 -2.73 31.90 23.77
N GLY A 478 -3.86 32.53 23.44
CA GLY A 478 -4.73 32.04 22.37
C GLY A 478 -4.02 32.26 21.05
N SER A 479 -3.94 31.22 20.22
CA SER A 479 -3.32 31.29 18.90
C SER A 479 -3.98 32.38 18.04
N ALA A 480 -3.19 33.32 17.52
CA ALA A 480 -3.65 34.41 16.64
C ALA A 480 -4.31 33.93 15.32
N SER A 481 -4.28 32.62 15.04
CA SER A 481 -4.93 31.98 13.90
C SER A 481 -6.45 31.84 14.02
N MET A 482 -6.98 31.66 15.23
CA MET A 482 -8.42 31.44 15.45
C MET A 482 -9.28 32.68 15.14
N PRO A 483 -8.92 33.90 15.57
CA PRO A 483 -9.67 35.11 15.21
C PRO A 483 -9.68 35.37 13.70
N TYR A 484 -8.58 35.04 13.01
CA TYR A 484 -8.45 35.20 11.56
C TYR A 484 -9.35 34.22 10.79
N LEU A 485 -9.34 32.93 11.18
CA LEU A 485 -10.22 31.91 10.61
C LEU A 485 -11.69 32.24 10.85
N MET A 486 -12.03 32.67 12.07
CA MET A 486 -13.39 33.07 12.44
C MET A 486 -13.89 34.25 11.59
N GLY A 487 -13.05 35.27 11.37
CA GLY A 487 -13.38 36.41 10.52
C GLY A 487 -13.59 36.03 9.06
N ARG A 488 -12.85 35.03 8.55
CA ARG A 488 -13.07 34.50 7.19
C ARG A 488 -14.36 33.70 7.07
N LEU A 489 -14.68 32.88 8.07
CA LEU A 489 -15.89 32.06 8.10
C LEU A 489 -17.17 32.92 8.18
N LEU A 490 -17.17 33.93 9.05
CA LEU A 490 -18.29 34.87 9.19
C LEU A 490 -18.53 35.69 7.92
N ARG A 491 -17.46 36.03 7.19
CA ARG A 491 -17.56 36.74 5.90
C ARG A 491 -18.13 35.86 4.78
N ILE A 492 -17.89 34.54 4.81
CA ILE A 492 -18.49 33.61 3.84
C ILE A 492 -19.98 33.40 4.12
N LEU A 493 -20.38 33.48 5.39
CA LEU A 493 -21.77 33.30 5.84
C LEU A 493 -22.60 34.60 5.84
N ASP A 494 -22.02 35.74 5.44
CA ASP A 494 -22.63 37.08 5.43
C ASP A 494 -23.19 37.53 6.81
N VAL A 495 -22.53 37.12 7.90
CA VAL A 495 -22.91 37.43 9.29
C VAL A 495 -21.98 38.51 9.87
N PRO A 496 -22.49 39.54 10.59
CA PRO A 496 -21.67 40.63 11.11
C PRO A 496 -20.64 40.17 12.17
N PRO A 497 -19.44 40.78 12.22
CA PRO A 497 -18.26 40.27 12.93
C PRO A 497 -18.26 40.46 14.47
N THR A 498 -19.41 40.67 15.09
CA THR A 498 -19.52 41.06 16.52
C THR A 498 -20.02 39.94 17.45
N ARG A 499 -20.14 38.69 16.99
CA ARG A 499 -20.68 37.58 17.79
C ARG A 499 -19.61 36.59 18.28
N LYS A 500 -19.83 36.01 19.46
CA LYS A 500 -18.91 35.04 20.08
C LYS A 500 -19.07 33.69 19.39
N ALA A 501 -18.05 32.83 19.48
CA ALA A 501 -18.05 31.49 18.87
C ALA A 501 -19.24 30.61 19.28
N THR A 502 -19.80 30.86 20.48
CA THR A 502 -21.00 30.19 21.01
C THR A 502 -22.27 30.51 20.23
N ASP A 503 -22.30 31.64 19.52
CA ASP A 503 -23.51 32.11 18.83
C ASP A 503 -23.60 31.57 17.38
N LEU A 504 -22.59 30.82 16.93
CA LEU A 504 -22.54 30.16 15.61
C LEU A 504 -23.26 28.80 15.60
N GLU A 505 -23.34 28.12 16.75
CA GLU A 505 -24.09 26.85 16.89
C GLU A 505 -25.59 27.05 16.62
N GLU A 506 -26.15 28.21 16.99
CA GLU A 506 -27.57 28.55 16.74
C GLU A 506 -27.87 28.96 15.28
N ILE A 507 -26.85 29.15 14.42
CA ILE A 507 -27.03 29.58 13.02
C ILE A 507 -26.87 28.40 12.05
N ILE A 508 -26.19 27.34 12.45
CA ILE A 508 -25.86 26.17 11.62
C ILE A 508 -26.85 24.99 11.85
N LEU A 509 -27.60 25.01 12.96
CA LEU A 509 -28.79 24.18 13.18
C LEU A 509 -30.05 24.94 12.77
#